data_AF-A0A179BF66-F1
#
_entry.id   AF-A0A179BF66-F1
#
_cell.length_a   1.000
_cell.length_b   1.000
_cell.length_c   1.000
_cell.angle_alpha   90.00
_cell.angle_beta   90.00
_cell.angle_gamma   90.00
#
_symmetry.space_group_name_H-M   'P 1'
#
loop_
_entity.id
_entity.type
_entity.pdbx_description
1 polymer ?
#
loop_
_entity_poly.entity_id
_entity_poly.type
_entity_poly.pdbx_seq_one_letter_code
_entity_poly.pdbx_strand_id
1 'polypeptide(L)'
;MIDIINRDMTVLQLLRRLALPAAGLVLLSIPGAFAQEHAPAGDITSQDEVKQFCTNIADPARDQRYLLQKQELEKLRADIDARMAEMDKRKAEYQDWLKRRDDFLKQAEAGLTEIYRKMKPDAAALQLQDMKIEVASAVIMRLGPRQSSLILNEMDPQKAAVIASVIASASDPNTSKDPS
;
A
#
# COMPACT_ATOMS: atom_id res chain seq x y z
N MET A 1 2.67 -27.91 5.23
CA MET A 1 1.32 -27.86 4.63
C MET A 1 1.36 -26.80 3.53
N ILE A 2 1.92 -27.18 2.38
CA ILE A 2 2.10 -26.37 1.18
C ILE A 2 1.76 -27.32 0.04
N ASP A 3 0.72 -27.00 -0.72
CA ASP A 3 0.52 -27.34 -2.15
C ASP A 3 -0.97 -27.21 -2.50
N ILE A 4 -1.34 -26.06 -3.07
CA ILE A 4 -2.60 -25.91 -3.82
C ILE A 4 -2.20 -25.56 -5.25
N ILE A 5 -2.04 -26.62 -6.04
CA ILE A 5 -2.65 -26.84 -7.35
C ILE A 5 -2.58 -25.64 -8.31
N ASN A 6 -1.48 -25.59 -9.08
CA ASN A 6 -1.43 -24.95 -10.39
C ASN A 6 -1.38 -26.08 -11.44
N ARG A 7 -2.56 -26.59 -11.85
CA ARG A 7 -2.68 -27.76 -12.75
C ARG A 7 -3.64 -27.57 -13.92
N ASP A 8 -3.95 -26.32 -14.29
CA ASP A 8 -4.77 -26.01 -15.48
C ASP A 8 -4.01 -25.28 -16.59
N MET A 9 -2.77 -24.84 -16.35
CA MET A 9 -2.00 -24.02 -17.30
C MET A 9 -1.24 -24.80 -18.39
N THR A 10 -1.21 -26.14 -18.37
CA THR A 10 -0.35 -26.95 -19.25
C THR A 10 -1.05 -27.48 -20.50
N VAL A 11 -2.39 -27.60 -20.50
CA VAL A 11 -3.15 -28.19 -21.63
C VAL A 11 -3.38 -27.17 -22.75
N LEU A 12 -3.64 -25.91 -22.40
CA LEU A 12 -3.90 -24.84 -23.38
C LEU A 12 -2.63 -24.40 -24.13
N GLN A 13 -1.45 -24.55 -23.51
CA GLN A 13 -0.16 -24.21 -24.14
C GLN A 13 0.31 -25.26 -25.14
N LEU A 14 -0.07 -26.54 -24.97
CA LEU A 14 0.25 -27.60 -25.93
C LEU A 14 -0.60 -27.48 -27.22
N LEU A 15 -1.88 -27.14 -27.10
CA LEU A 15 -2.78 -26.94 -28.25
C LEU A 15 -2.36 -25.75 -29.13
N ARG A 16 -1.76 -24.70 -28.53
CA ARG A 16 -1.31 -23.51 -29.24
C ARG A 16 -0.01 -23.72 -30.05
N ARG A 17 0.76 -24.78 -29.76
CA ARG A 17 2.04 -25.08 -30.44
C ARG A 17 1.93 -26.05 -31.63
N LEU A 18 0.78 -26.69 -31.81
CA LEU A 18 0.52 -27.61 -32.94
C LEU A 18 -0.27 -26.98 -34.10
N ALA A 19 -0.71 -25.73 -33.97
CA ALA A 19 -1.52 -25.04 -34.99
C ALA A 19 -0.73 -24.10 -35.92
N LEU A 20 0.61 -24.05 -35.85
CA LEU A 20 1.41 -22.98 -36.46
C LEU A 20 2.28 -23.30 -37.70
N PRO A 21 2.35 -24.53 -38.26
CA PRO A 21 2.88 -24.68 -39.62
C PRO A 21 1.82 -25.09 -40.66
N ALA A 22 0.51 -25.03 -40.35
CA ALA A 22 -0.55 -25.39 -41.32
C ALA A 22 -1.25 -24.17 -41.96
N ALA A 23 -1.05 -22.96 -41.45
CA ALA A 23 -1.57 -21.72 -42.07
C ALA A 23 -0.61 -21.12 -43.12
N GLY A 24 0.60 -21.66 -43.26
CA GLY A 24 1.63 -21.15 -44.18
C GLY A 24 1.45 -21.53 -45.64
N LEU A 25 0.53 -22.44 -45.98
CA LEU A 25 0.39 -22.99 -47.35
C LEU A 25 -0.94 -22.65 -48.05
N VAL A 26 -1.79 -21.79 -47.48
CA VAL A 26 -3.08 -21.39 -48.09
C VAL A 26 -3.04 -19.94 -48.64
N LEU A 27 -1.97 -19.19 -48.43
CA LEU A 27 -1.82 -17.82 -48.95
C LEU A 27 -1.18 -17.72 -50.36
N LEU A 28 -0.96 -18.85 -51.05
CA LEU A 28 -0.29 -18.88 -52.37
C LEU A 28 -1.23 -19.00 -53.59
N SER A 29 -2.54 -18.80 -53.40
CA SER A 29 -3.52 -18.86 -54.50
C SER A 29 -4.42 -17.63 -54.58
N ILE A 30 -3.84 -16.43 -54.43
CA ILE A 30 -4.46 -15.22 -54.96
C ILE A 30 -3.86 -15.00 -56.36
N PRO A 31 -4.58 -15.31 -57.46
CA PRO A 31 -4.15 -14.90 -58.79
C PRO A 31 -4.01 -13.37 -58.80
N GLY A 32 -2.88 -12.90 -59.30
CA GLY A 32 -2.41 -11.52 -59.22
C GLY A 32 -3.53 -10.48 -59.28
N ALA A 33 -3.83 -9.88 -58.14
CA ALA A 33 -4.33 -8.53 -58.11
C ALA A 33 -3.15 -7.65 -58.56
N PHE A 34 -3.06 -7.38 -59.86
CA PHE A 34 -2.34 -6.21 -60.33
C PHE A 34 -2.99 -5.02 -59.65
N ALA A 35 -2.41 -4.60 -58.52
CA ALA A 35 -2.51 -3.22 -58.08
C ALA A 35 -1.88 -2.42 -59.23
N GLN A 36 -2.73 -1.97 -60.14
CA GLN A 36 -2.36 -0.96 -61.10
C GLN A 36 -2.16 0.31 -60.29
N GLU A 37 -0.95 0.49 -59.76
CA GLU A 37 -0.45 1.79 -59.33
C GLU A 37 -0.32 2.61 -60.61
N HIS A 38 -1.47 3.13 -61.04
CA HIS A 38 -1.53 4.20 -62.00
C HIS A 38 -0.95 5.41 -61.27
N ALA A 39 0.36 5.57 -61.30
CA ALA A 39 0.97 6.86 -61.04
C ALA A 39 0.54 7.78 -62.19
N PRO A 40 -0.35 8.76 -61.98
CA PRO A 40 -0.63 9.70 -63.04
C PRO A 40 0.64 10.52 -63.26
N ALA A 41 1.24 10.32 -64.43
CA ALA A 41 2.29 11.17 -64.92
C ALA A 41 1.69 12.54 -65.26
N GLY A 42 1.97 13.51 -64.39
CA GLY A 42 1.97 14.95 -64.64
C GLY A 42 0.62 15.62 -64.92
N ASP A 43 0.16 16.47 -63.98
CA ASP A 43 -0.39 17.77 -64.36
C ASP A 43 -0.33 18.78 -63.21
N ILE A 44 -0.13 20.06 -63.54
CA ILE A 44 0.10 21.20 -62.63
C ILE A 44 -1.22 21.65 -61.96
N THR A 45 -2.29 20.85 -62.07
CA THR A 45 -3.50 20.88 -61.23
C THR A 45 -3.26 20.23 -59.86
N SER A 46 -2.12 19.56 -59.67
CA SER A 46 -1.84 18.68 -58.54
C SER A 46 -1.28 19.34 -57.27
N GLN A 47 -0.96 20.64 -57.25
CA GLN A 47 -0.32 21.28 -56.09
C GLN A 47 -1.22 22.29 -55.39
N ASP A 48 -1.98 23.10 -56.13
CA ASP A 48 -2.83 24.13 -55.53
C ASP A 48 -4.17 23.56 -55.02
N GLU A 49 -4.75 22.56 -55.69
CA GLU A 49 -5.89 21.80 -55.16
C GLU A 49 -5.52 21.02 -53.89
N VAL A 50 -4.30 20.46 -53.87
CA VAL A 50 -3.76 19.79 -52.68
C VAL A 50 -3.55 20.79 -51.54
N LYS A 51 -3.00 21.98 -51.80
CA LYS A 51 -2.90 23.04 -50.78
C LYS A 51 -4.26 23.43 -50.24
N GLN A 52 -5.26 23.64 -51.11
CA GLN A 52 -6.61 24.05 -50.72
C GLN A 52 -7.33 22.97 -49.89
N PHE A 53 -7.15 21.70 -50.25
CA PHE A 53 -7.64 20.56 -49.47
C PHE A 53 -6.95 20.48 -48.10
N CYS A 54 -5.62 20.59 -48.07
CA CYS A 54 -4.85 20.59 -46.83
C CYS A 54 -5.23 21.75 -45.90
N THR A 55 -5.45 22.96 -46.42
CA THR A 55 -5.87 24.12 -45.61
C THR A 55 -7.29 23.98 -45.08
N ASN A 56 -8.22 23.41 -45.86
CA ASN A 56 -9.61 23.23 -45.42
C ASN A 56 -9.79 22.16 -44.34
N ILE A 57 -8.86 21.20 -44.23
CA ILE A 57 -8.94 20.09 -43.27
C ILE A 57 -8.01 20.26 -42.07
N ALA A 58 -6.92 21.03 -42.22
CA ALA A 58 -5.92 21.19 -41.16
C ALA A 58 -6.51 21.74 -39.85
N ASP A 59 -7.35 22.78 -39.92
CA ASP A 59 -7.92 23.40 -38.72
C ASP A 59 -9.01 22.53 -38.06
N PRO A 60 -10.01 21.97 -38.79
CA PRO A 60 -10.97 21.02 -38.22
C PRO A 60 -10.30 19.78 -37.62
N ALA A 61 -9.23 19.26 -38.23
CA ALA A 61 -8.49 18.12 -37.71
C ALA A 61 -7.73 18.47 -36.41
N ARG A 62 -7.24 19.70 -36.27
CA ARG A 62 -6.61 20.18 -35.03
C ARG A 62 -7.64 20.37 -33.92
N ASP A 63 -8.79 20.96 -34.23
CA ASP A 63 -9.86 21.16 -33.25
C ASP A 63 -10.40 19.83 -32.72
N GLN A 64 -10.60 18.83 -33.59
CA GLN A 64 -10.98 17.49 -33.16
C GLN A 64 -9.92 16.86 -32.23
N ARG A 65 -8.62 17.04 -32.52
CA ARG A 65 -7.54 16.57 -31.63
C ARG A 65 -7.58 17.26 -30.27
N TYR A 66 -7.80 18.57 -30.23
CA TYR A 66 -7.91 19.31 -28.98
C TYR A 66 -9.14 18.89 -28.15
N LEU A 67 -10.27 18.63 -28.80
CA LEU A 67 -11.47 18.11 -28.13
C LEU A 67 -11.23 16.73 -27.53
N LEU A 68 -10.60 15.83 -28.27
CA LEU A 68 -10.25 14.50 -27.75
C LEU A 68 -9.27 14.57 -26.58
N GLN A 69 -8.20 15.36 -26.70
CA GLN A 69 -7.24 15.56 -25.61
C GLN A 69 -7.90 16.16 -24.37
N LYS A 70 -8.81 17.13 -24.55
CA LYS A 70 -9.57 17.70 -23.44
C LYS A 70 -10.44 16.64 -22.76
N GLN A 71 -11.16 15.82 -23.53
CA GLN A 71 -11.97 14.74 -22.98
C GLN A 71 -11.13 13.70 -22.22
N GLU A 72 -9.96 13.35 -22.75
CA GLU A 72 -9.02 12.44 -22.09
C GLU A 72 -8.49 13.03 -20.77
N LEU A 73 -8.14 14.32 -20.75
CA LEU A 73 -7.69 15.01 -19.54
C LEU A 73 -8.80 15.10 -18.48
N GLU A 74 -10.03 15.41 -18.87
CA GLU A 74 -11.18 15.43 -17.95
C GLU A 74 -11.45 14.03 -17.39
N LYS A 75 -11.35 12.99 -18.23
CA LYS A 75 -11.50 11.60 -17.77
C LYS A 75 -10.39 11.19 -16.80
N LEU A 76 -9.14 11.55 -17.08
CA LEU A 76 -8.01 11.24 -16.20
C LEU A 76 -8.15 11.99 -14.87
N ARG A 77 -8.56 13.26 -14.91
CA ARG A 77 -8.84 14.04 -13.70
C ARG A 77 -9.93 13.38 -12.86
N ALA A 78 -11.02 12.94 -13.48
CA ALA A 78 -12.08 12.24 -12.77
C ALA A 78 -11.62 10.91 -12.13
N ASP A 79 -10.75 10.13 -12.79
CA ASP A 79 -10.18 8.90 -12.20
C ASP A 79 -9.27 9.23 -11.00
N ILE A 80 -8.44 10.28 -11.11
CA ILE A 80 -7.58 10.74 -10.02
C ILE A 80 -8.44 11.18 -8.82
N ASP A 81 -9.45 12.02 -9.06
CA ASP A 81 -10.34 12.52 -7.99
C ASP A 81 -11.10 11.35 -7.31
N ALA A 82 -11.54 10.35 -8.08
CA ALA A 82 -12.17 9.15 -7.54
C ALA A 82 -11.23 8.34 -6.65
N ARG A 83 -9.97 8.13 -7.08
CA ARG A 83 -8.95 7.42 -6.29
C ARG A 83 -8.55 8.18 -5.03
N MET A 84 -8.41 9.50 -5.12
CA MET A 84 -8.13 10.34 -3.95
C MET A 84 -9.25 10.22 -2.93
N ALA A 85 -10.51 10.30 -3.37
CA ALA A 85 -11.66 10.14 -2.48
C ALA A 85 -11.69 8.76 -1.80
N GLU A 86 -11.34 7.68 -2.52
CA GLU A 86 -11.23 6.36 -1.92
C GLU A 86 -10.09 6.30 -0.88
N MET A 87 -8.90 6.81 -1.22
CA MET A 87 -7.76 6.81 -0.30
C MET A 87 -8.04 7.61 0.97
N ASP A 88 -8.65 8.79 0.85
CA ASP A 88 -9.03 9.62 1.99
C ASP A 88 -10.08 8.93 2.87
N LYS A 89 -11.04 8.22 2.27
CA LYS A 89 -11.99 7.40 3.02
C LYS A 89 -11.28 6.30 3.82
N ARG A 90 -10.37 5.55 3.19
CA ARG A 90 -9.60 4.49 3.88
C ARG A 90 -8.73 5.05 4.99
N LYS A 91 -8.11 6.21 4.76
CA LYS A 91 -7.31 6.91 5.76
C LYS A 91 -8.17 7.34 6.96
N ALA A 92 -9.35 7.90 6.71
CA ALA A 92 -10.27 8.31 7.77
C ALA A 92 -10.77 7.10 8.59
N GLU A 93 -11.14 6.00 7.92
CA GLU A 93 -11.49 4.73 8.57
C GLU A 93 -10.34 4.24 9.46
N TYR A 94 -9.12 4.23 8.94
CA TYR A 94 -7.93 3.79 9.68
C TYR A 94 -7.63 4.68 10.89
N GLN A 95 -7.70 6.00 10.72
CA GLN A 95 -7.49 6.96 11.82
C GLN A 95 -8.54 6.82 12.92
N ASP A 96 -9.81 6.56 12.57
CA ASP A 96 -10.86 6.30 13.54
C ASP A 96 -10.59 5.02 14.34
N TRP A 97 -10.16 3.94 13.68
CA TRP A 97 -9.76 2.70 14.36
C TRP A 97 -8.54 2.89 15.28
N LEU A 98 -7.54 3.65 14.84
CA LEU A 98 -6.39 4.00 15.68
C LEU A 98 -6.82 4.78 16.92
N LYS A 99 -7.70 5.77 16.75
CA LYS A 99 -8.21 6.56 17.87
C LYS A 99 -8.95 5.68 18.87
N ARG A 100 -9.85 4.81 18.41
CA ARG A 100 -10.57 3.87 19.28
C ARG A 100 -9.62 2.95 20.05
N ARG A 101 -8.58 2.44 19.39
CA ARG A 101 -7.54 1.63 20.03
C ARG A 101 -6.80 2.43 21.10
N ASP A 102 -6.37 3.64 20.78
CA ASP A 102 -5.62 4.49 21.71
C ASP A 102 -6.47 4.92 22.91
N ASP A 103 -7.75 5.20 22.69
CA ASP A 103 -8.70 5.51 23.76
C ASP A 103 -8.93 4.30 24.66
N PHE A 104 -9.06 3.10 24.10
CA PHE A 104 -9.15 1.85 24.87
C PHE A 104 -7.87 1.59 25.68
N LEU A 105 -6.69 1.76 25.07
CA LEU A 105 -5.41 1.58 25.75
C LEU A 105 -5.26 2.56 26.92
N LYS A 106 -5.65 3.82 26.75
CA LYS A 106 -5.65 4.82 27.83
C LYS A 106 -6.57 4.44 28.98
N GLN A 107 -7.77 3.93 28.69
CA GLN A 107 -8.71 3.49 29.72
C GLN A 107 -8.20 2.26 30.47
N ALA A 108 -7.68 1.27 29.74
CA ALA A 108 -7.10 0.06 30.33
C ALA A 108 -5.87 0.40 31.20
N GLU A 109 -5.01 1.30 30.72
CA GLU A 109 -3.85 1.79 31.47
C GLU A 109 -4.25 2.56 32.72
N ALA A 110 -5.24 3.45 32.63
CA ALA A 110 -5.77 4.17 33.78
C ALA A 110 -6.35 3.22 34.84
N GLY A 111 -7.07 2.18 34.42
CA GLY A 111 -7.58 1.15 35.32
C GLY A 111 -6.47 0.36 36.01
N LEU A 112 -5.47 -0.10 35.25
CA LEU A 112 -4.37 -0.90 35.77
C LEU A 112 -3.50 -0.10 36.75
N THR A 113 -3.13 1.13 36.37
CA THR A 113 -2.34 2.02 37.24
C THR A 113 -3.08 2.37 38.51
N GLU A 114 -4.40 2.59 38.45
CA GLU A 114 -5.22 2.89 39.63
C GLU A 114 -5.32 1.71 40.60
N ILE A 115 -5.41 0.48 40.08
CA ILE A 115 -5.41 -0.75 40.91
C ILE A 115 -4.11 -0.83 41.71
N TYR A 116 -2.96 -0.74 41.03
CA TYR A 116 -1.66 -0.84 41.70
C TYR A 116 -1.35 0.38 42.58
N ARG A 117 -1.87 1.58 42.25
CA ARG A 117 -1.73 2.77 43.09
C ARG A 117 -2.45 2.65 44.44
N LYS A 118 -3.58 1.94 44.47
CA LYS A 118 -4.37 1.69 45.69
C LYS A 118 -3.96 0.41 46.42
N MET A 119 -3.25 -0.48 45.76
CA MET A 119 -2.72 -1.71 46.35
C MET A 119 -1.63 -1.38 47.37
N LYS A 120 -1.50 -2.20 48.41
CA LYS A 120 -0.38 -2.05 49.34
C LYS A 120 0.94 -2.44 48.64
N PRO A 121 2.06 -1.73 48.86
CA PRO A 121 3.31 -1.97 48.14
C PRO A 121 3.87 -3.38 48.30
N ASP A 122 3.74 -3.98 49.49
CA ASP A 122 4.13 -5.35 49.80
C ASP A 122 3.35 -6.39 48.97
N ALA A 123 2.04 -6.23 48.89
CA ALA A 123 1.18 -7.10 48.09
C ALA A 123 1.45 -6.94 46.58
N ALA A 124 1.66 -5.71 46.11
CA ALA A 124 2.01 -5.43 44.72
C ALA A 124 3.37 -6.03 44.35
N ALA A 125 4.36 -5.91 45.23
CA ALA A 125 5.69 -6.49 45.05
C ALA A 125 5.63 -8.01 44.90
N LEU A 126 4.85 -8.71 45.73
CA LEU A 126 4.67 -10.17 45.61
C LEU A 126 4.05 -10.56 44.26
N GLN A 127 2.98 -9.88 43.83
CA GLN A 127 2.36 -10.17 42.54
C GLN A 127 3.30 -9.91 41.36
N LEU A 128 4.00 -8.77 41.37
CA LEU A 128 4.91 -8.38 40.28
C LEU A 128 6.17 -9.26 40.23
N GLN A 129 6.59 -9.86 41.34
CA GLN A 129 7.69 -10.82 41.38
C GLN A 129 7.37 -12.14 40.68
N ASP A 130 6.12 -12.56 40.69
CA ASP A 130 5.67 -13.81 40.04
C ASP A 130 5.29 -13.60 38.56
N MET A 131 5.23 -12.34 38.13
CA MET A 131 5.00 -11.97 36.74
C MET A 131 6.30 -12.00 35.93
N LYS A 132 6.15 -12.06 34.60
CA LYS A 132 7.28 -11.92 33.67
C LYS A 132 7.93 -10.54 33.84
N ILE A 133 9.26 -10.50 33.81
CA ILE A 133 10.07 -9.31 34.05
C ILE A 133 9.64 -8.17 33.12
N GLU A 134 9.41 -8.45 31.84
CA GLU A 134 9.05 -7.44 30.84
C GLU A 134 7.70 -6.78 31.15
N VAL A 135 6.73 -7.58 31.63
CA VAL A 135 5.39 -7.08 32.00
C VAL A 135 5.48 -6.29 33.31
N ALA A 136 6.22 -6.80 34.30
CA ALA A 136 6.43 -6.11 35.56
C ALA A 136 7.12 -4.75 35.35
N SER A 137 8.16 -4.69 34.50
CA SER A 137 8.81 -3.45 34.09
C SER A 137 7.81 -2.49 33.43
N ALA A 138 7.00 -2.96 32.49
CA ALA A 138 6.02 -2.12 31.80
C ALA A 138 4.92 -1.56 32.73
N VAL A 139 4.55 -2.29 33.78
CA VAL A 139 3.61 -1.82 34.83
C VAL A 139 4.29 -0.79 35.72
N ILE A 140 5.50 -1.07 36.21
CA ILE A 140 6.23 -0.16 37.10
C ILE A 140 6.60 1.15 36.40
N MET A 141 6.86 1.14 35.09
CA MET A 141 7.09 2.35 34.28
C MET A 141 5.86 3.24 34.18
N ARG A 142 4.65 2.65 34.23
CA ARG A 142 3.38 3.39 34.18
C ARG A 142 2.95 3.94 35.54
N LEU A 143 3.55 3.44 36.62
CA LEU A 143 3.32 3.96 37.96
C LEU A 143 4.15 5.21 38.22
N GLY A 144 3.67 6.07 39.12
CA GLY A 144 4.42 7.26 39.53
C GLY A 144 5.69 6.90 40.32
N PRO A 145 6.77 7.71 40.24
CA PRO A 145 8.09 7.36 40.79
C PRO A 145 8.08 6.93 42.27
N ARG A 146 7.21 7.55 43.07
CA ARG A 146 7.07 7.24 44.50
C ARG A 146 6.43 5.88 44.76
N GLN A 147 5.43 5.46 43.98
CA GLN A 147 4.81 4.15 44.14
C GLN A 147 5.75 3.06 43.60
N SER A 148 6.37 3.32 42.44
CA SER A 148 7.37 2.43 41.86
C SER A 148 8.53 2.16 42.82
N SER A 149 9.05 3.17 43.51
CA SER A 149 10.13 2.98 44.49
C SER A 149 9.69 2.20 45.73
N LEU A 150 8.49 2.44 46.25
CA LEU A 150 7.94 1.67 47.37
C LEU A 150 7.79 0.20 47.01
N ILE A 151 7.26 -0.10 45.82
CA ILE A 151 7.09 -1.48 45.34
C ILE A 151 8.46 -2.16 45.17
N LEU A 152 9.41 -1.51 44.49
CA LEU A 152 10.75 -2.08 44.28
C LEU A 152 11.51 -2.34 45.59
N ASN A 153 11.28 -1.54 46.63
CA ASN A 153 11.88 -1.76 47.96
C ASN A 153 11.34 -2.99 48.67
N GLU A 154 10.07 -3.35 48.43
CA GLU A 154 9.43 -4.54 49.01
C GLU A 154 9.67 -5.82 48.15
N MET A 155 10.41 -5.69 47.04
CA MET A 155 10.75 -6.82 46.16
C MET A 155 12.04 -7.53 46.57
N ASP A 156 12.23 -8.76 46.08
CA ASP A 156 13.55 -9.40 46.11
C ASP A 156 14.60 -8.49 45.42
N PRO A 157 15.74 -8.21 46.06
CA PRO A 157 16.74 -7.26 45.54
C PRO A 157 17.29 -7.63 44.17
N GLN A 158 17.43 -8.93 43.86
CA GLN A 158 17.96 -9.36 42.56
C GLN A 158 16.93 -9.12 41.46
N LYS A 159 15.67 -9.50 41.69
CA LYS A 159 14.58 -9.23 40.74
C LYS A 159 14.36 -7.74 40.53
N ALA A 160 14.38 -6.94 41.60
CA ALA A 160 14.23 -5.49 41.53
C ALA A 160 15.34 -4.84 40.68
N ALA A 161 16.59 -5.29 40.85
CA ALA A 161 17.73 -4.81 40.05
C ALA A 161 17.56 -5.14 38.56
N VAL A 162 17.09 -6.35 38.23
CA VAL A 162 16.83 -6.71 36.83
C VAL A 162 15.73 -5.85 36.23
N ILE A 163 14.61 -5.67 36.94
CA ILE A 163 13.52 -4.80 36.47
C ILE A 163 14.01 -3.37 36.27
N ALA A 164 14.78 -2.82 37.21
CA ALA A 164 15.35 -1.48 37.10
C ALA A 164 16.30 -1.37 35.89
N SER A 165 17.10 -2.40 35.59
CA SER A 165 17.98 -2.43 34.41
C SER A 165 17.18 -2.41 33.10
N VAL A 166 16.07 -3.15 33.04
CA VAL A 166 15.17 -3.14 31.87
C VAL A 166 14.57 -1.75 31.69
N ILE A 167 14.08 -1.13 32.76
CA ILE A 167 13.51 0.22 32.72
C ILE A 167 14.55 1.25 32.26
N ALA A 168 15.78 1.17 32.78
CA ALA A 168 16.88 2.03 32.37
C ALA A 168 17.23 1.87 30.88
N SER A 169 17.30 0.62 30.39
CA SER A 169 17.58 0.33 28.97
C SER A 169 16.46 0.78 28.04
N ALA A 170 15.20 0.69 28.48
CA ALA A 170 14.04 1.16 27.74
C ALA A 170 13.94 2.70 27.70
N SER A 171 14.61 3.37 28.63
CA SER A 171 14.66 4.84 28.70
C SER A 171 15.84 5.41 27.92
N ASP A 172 16.74 4.56 27.38
CA ASP A 172 17.86 4.99 26.56
C ASP A 172 17.36 5.43 25.17
N PRO A 173 17.51 6.72 24.80
CA PRO A 173 17.08 7.23 23.50
C PRO A 173 17.80 6.59 22.31
N ASN A 174 18.88 5.83 22.52
CA ASN A 174 19.61 5.12 21.47
C ASN A 174 19.13 3.69 21.22
N THR A 175 18.22 3.15 22.05
CA THR A 175 17.73 1.76 21.97
C THR A 175 16.69 1.55 20.85
N SER A 176 15.98 2.60 20.42
CA SER A 176 15.03 2.54 19.28
C SER A 176 15.56 3.30 18.07
N LYS A 177 16.54 2.73 17.36
CA LYS A 177 16.72 3.08 15.95
C LYS A 177 15.70 2.30 15.15
N ASP A 178 14.59 2.96 14.82
CA ASP A 178 13.64 2.49 13.83
C ASP A 178 14.41 2.26 12.51
N PRO A 179 14.43 1.06 11.91
CA PRO A 179 14.97 0.85 10.58
C PRO A 179 13.91 1.34 9.58
N SER A 180 13.79 2.66 9.43
CA SER A 180 13.06 3.28 8.30
C SER A 180 14.05 3.90 7.33
#